data_AF-A0A8T7AI07-F1
#
_entry.id   AF-A0A8T7AI07-F1
#
_cell.length_a   1.000
_cell.length_b   1.000
_cell.length_c   1.000
_cell.angle_alpha   90.00
_cell.angle_beta   90.00
_cell.angle_gamma   90.00
#
_symmetry.space_group_name_H-M   'P 1'
#
loop_
_entity.id
_entity.type
_entity.pdbx_description
1 polymer ?
#
loop_
_entity_poly.entity_id
_entity_poly.type
_entity_poly.pdbx_seq_one_letter_code
_entity_poly.pdbx_strand_id
1 'polypeptide(L)'
;MNAKTQLAVAHSQSKLPIEPRRVRFDYQDIEKNAFHQDNMVTSAYWVGLSSTFPIGEAEFIKSVRLFENQIVDEKLRAEVQDFAAQEAHHSLQHKKINKQFDDRGYNTKKVESLMEIKLKERAANWTPEKRLMRTVSAEHFTAVMAHHALTHPQVLDAVPESLRNLMLWHAIEEVEHKSVAFDVYKQCVGDMGKLRRHYMHFAFIEFPMNMIVITRFLLKDMGHKTTWKERKGMWRLLFGKDGMISSVKGLYLMFLKKNFHPWQHDDSALVAQWKEKLAPHFSHH
;
A
#
# COMPACT_ATOMS: atom_id res chain seq x y z
N MET A 1 33.85 20.88 -19.04
CA MET A 1 34.08 19.84 -18.02
C MET A 1 33.12 20.11 -16.87
N ASN A 2 31.98 19.42 -16.79
CA ASN A 2 31.03 19.60 -15.70
C ASN A 2 31.18 18.45 -14.72
N ALA A 3 31.48 18.80 -13.47
CA ALA A 3 31.71 17.91 -12.36
C ALA A 3 30.50 16.99 -12.14
N LYS A 4 30.62 15.74 -12.60
CA LYS A 4 29.86 14.64 -12.02
C LYS A 4 30.40 14.45 -10.62
N THR A 5 29.77 15.10 -9.65
CA THR A 5 29.90 14.69 -8.25
C THR A 5 29.56 13.20 -8.22
N GLN A 6 30.57 12.35 -8.00
CA GLN A 6 30.37 10.95 -7.67
C GLN A 6 29.55 10.93 -6.38
N LEU A 7 28.23 10.91 -6.49
CA LEU A 7 27.39 10.44 -5.40
C LEU A 7 27.93 9.04 -5.10
N ALA A 8 28.42 8.82 -3.87
CA ALA A 8 28.74 7.49 -3.40
C ALA A 8 27.56 6.59 -3.76
N VAL A 9 27.82 5.48 -4.46
CA VAL A 9 26.77 4.59 -4.96
C VAL A 9 25.89 4.22 -3.77
N ALA A 10 24.64 4.67 -3.80
CA ALA A 10 23.68 4.28 -2.78
C ALA A 10 23.42 2.77 -2.95
N HIS A 11 23.74 2.00 -1.92
CA HIS A 11 23.48 0.56 -1.86
C HIS A 11 22.16 0.30 -1.13
N SER A 12 21.48 -0.79 -1.50
CA SER A 12 20.32 -1.31 -0.77
C SER A 12 20.67 -1.53 0.69
N GLN A 13 19.83 -1.02 1.58
CA GLN A 13 19.94 -1.26 3.03
C GLN A 13 18.91 -2.27 3.52
N SER A 14 18.34 -3.09 2.62
CA SER A 14 17.37 -4.11 3.03
C SER A 14 17.96 -5.08 4.02
N LYS A 15 17.18 -5.36 5.08
CA LYS A 15 17.52 -6.28 6.17
C LYS A 15 16.75 -7.60 6.10
N LEU A 16 15.71 -7.67 5.28
CA LEU A 16 14.90 -8.88 5.08
C LEU A 16 15.00 -9.35 3.63
N PRO A 17 14.99 -10.67 3.39
CA PRO A 17 14.77 -11.20 2.05
C PRO A 17 13.33 -10.89 1.61
N ILE A 18 13.17 -10.63 0.32
CA ILE A 18 11.86 -10.41 -0.33
C ILE A 18 11.48 -11.74 -0.97
N GLU A 19 10.54 -12.45 -0.36
CA GLU A 19 10.18 -13.81 -0.76
C GLU A 19 8.70 -13.87 -1.15
N PRO A 20 8.37 -14.06 -2.43
CA PRO A 20 6.99 -14.24 -2.85
C PRO A 20 6.38 -15.49 -2.22
N ARG A 21 5.33 -15.33 -1.41
CA ARG A 21 4.64 -16.45 -0.76
C ARG A 21 3.29 -16.70 -1.40
N ARG A 22 3.02 -17.96 -1.74
CA ARG A 22 1.70 -18.36 -2.22
C ARG A 22 0.73 -18.43 -1.06
N VAL A 23 -0.39 -17.72 -1.19
CA VAL A 23 -1.48 -17.74 -0.20
C VAL A 23 -2.81 -18.10 -0.86
N ARG A 24 -3.65 -18.79 -0.09
CA ARG A 24 -5.03 -19.09 -0.46
C ARG A 24 -5.96 -18.66 0.66
N PHE A 25 -6.76 -17.63 0.39
CA PHE A 25 -7.85 -17.21 1.25
C PHE A 25 -9.19 -17.61 0.62
N ASP A 26 -10.11 -18.06 1.45
CA ASP A 26 -11.51 -18.26 1.08
C ASP A 26 -12.32 -17.10 1.68
N TYR A 27 -13.08 -16.40 0.84
CA TYR A 27 -13.79 -15.17 1.19
C TYR A 27 -15.29 -15.39 1.45
N GLN A 28 -15.69 -16.65 1.70
CA GLN A 28 -17.09 -17.02 1.99
C GLN A 28 -17.63 -16.40 3.29
N ASP A 29 -16.76 -16.09 4.24
CA ASP A 29 -17.08 -15.45 5.53
C ASP A 29 -17.55 -13.98 5.41
N ILE A 30 -17.40 -13.36 4.23
CA ILE A 30 -17.92 -12.02 3.95
C ILE A 30 -19.43 -12.11 3.70
N GLU A 31 -20.25 -12.21 4.74
CA GLU A 31 -21.69 -12.47 4.58
C GLU A 31 -22.54 -11.22 4.26
N LYS A 32 -22.06 -10.03 4.63
CA LYS A 32 -22.83 -8.78 4.51
C LYS A 32 -22.01 -7.65 3.89
N ASN A 33 -22.68 -6.74 3.18
CA ASN A 33 -22.04 -5.53 2.63
C ASN A 33 -21.52 -4.61 3.73
N ALA A 34 -22.29 -4.41 4.80
CA ALA A 34 -21.87 -3.65 5.97
C ALA A 34 -21.05 -4.51 6.96
N PHE A 35 -20.03 -5.23 6.48
CA PHE A 35 -19.26 -6.19 7.29
C PHE A 35 -18.55 -5.57 8.49
N HIS A 36 -18.08 -4.32 8.36
CA HIS A 36 -17.34 -3.65 9.42
C HIS A 36 -18.30 -2.98 10.41
N GLN A 37 -18.61 -3.67 11.51
CA GLN A 37 -19.48 -3.19 12.62
C GLN A 37 -20.86 -2.67 12.16
N ASP A 38 -21.48 -3.32 11.18
CA ASP A 38 -22.77 -2.91 10.60
C ASP A 38 -22.78 -1.47 10.08
N ASN A 39 -21.62 -1.01 9.59
CA ASN A 39 -21.42 0.34 9.09
C ASN A 39 -21.00 0.30 7.63
N MET A 40 -21.88 0.79 6.76
CA MET A 40 -21.66 0.76 5.31
C MET A 40 -20.52 1.68 4.88
N VAL A 41 -20.32 2.81 5.57
CA VAL A 41 -19.24 3.77 5.22
C VAL A 41 -17.86 3.18 5.49
N THR A 42 -17.66 2.53 6.63
CA THR A 42 -16.37 1.90 6.95
C THR A 42 -16.15 0.65 6.09
N SER A 43 -17.20 -0.11 5.80
CA SER A 43 -17.11 -1.28 4.90
C SER A 43 -16.75 -0.86 3.47
N ALA A 44 -17.42 0.17 2.93
CA ALA A 44 -17.11 0.74 1.63
C ALA A 44 -15.70 1.36 1.55
N TYR A 45 -15.16 1.85 2.67
CA TYR A 45 -13.77 2.31 2.73
C TYR A 45 -12.77 1.15 2.59
N TRP A 46 -12.99 0.03 3.29
CA TRP A 46 -12.18 -1.18 3.16
C TRP A 46 -12.26 -1.76 1.74
N VAL A 47 -13.45 -1.83 1.16
CA VAL A 47 -13.64 -2.22 -0.25
C VAL A 47 -12.91 -1.26 -1.19
N GLY A 48 -13.08 0.05 -0.97
CA GLY A 48 -12.41 1.09 -1.74
C GLY A 48 -10.90 0.98 -1.70
N LEU A 49 -10.31 0.76 -0.52
CA LEU A 49 -8.88 0.52 -0.32
C LEU A 49 -8.42 -0.71 -1.11
N SER A 50 -9.10 -1.86 -0.93
CA SER A 50 -8.82 -3.10 -1.66
C SER A 50 -8.91 -2.94 -3.18
N SER A 51 -9.84 -2.10 -3.65
CA SER A 51 -10.03 -1.80 -5.08
C SER A 51 -8.85 -1.06 -5.71
N THR A 52 -8.06 -0.35 -4.91
CA THR A 52 -6.95 0.48 -5.43
C THR A 52 -5.66 -0.28 -5.64
N PHE A 53 -5.42 -1.34 -4.86
CA PHE A 53 -4.20 -2.12 -4.88
C PHE A 53 -3.86 -2.67 -6.27
N PRO A 54 -4.74 -3.40 -6.99
CA PRO A 54 -4.31 -4.08 -8.20
C PRO A 54 -3.82 -3.17 -9.33
N ILE A 55 -4.41 -1.98 -9.47
CA ILE A 55 -3.98 -0.99 -10.47
C ILE A 55 -2.83 -0.11 -9.94
N GLY A 56 -2.78 0.13 -8.63
CA GLY A 56 -1.70 0.85 -7.97
C GLY A 56 -0.37 0.09 -8.07
N GLU A 57 -0.35 -1.16 -7.64
CA GLU A 57 0.82 -2.04 -7.61
C GLU A 57 1.36 -2.33 -9.01
N ALA A 58 0.47 -2.52 -9.99
CA ALA A 58 0.86 -2.61 -11.39
C ALA A 58 1.61 -1.35 -11.88
N GLU A 59 1.27 -0.16 -11.36
CA GLU A 59 2.00 1.08 -11.64
C GLU A 59 3.27 1.22 -10.81
N PHE A 60 3.31 0.67 -9.58
CA PHE A 60 4.52 0.63 -8.77
C PHE A 60 5.62 -0.14 -9.53
N ILE A 61 5.30 -1.36 -9.98
CA ILE A 61 6.17 -2.20 -10.81
C ILE A 61 6.64 -1.44 -12.06
N LYS A 62 5.70 -0.87 -12.83
CA LYS A 62 6.04 -0.13 -14.06
C LYS A 62 6.96 1.05 -13.79
N SER A 63 6.68 1.82 -12.75
CA SER A 63 7.43 3.04 -12.44
C SER A 63 8.87 2.74 -11.98
N VAL A 64 9.07 1.67 -11.20
CA VAL A 64 10.40 1.22 -10.76
C VAL A 64 11.20 0.70 -11.95
N ARG A 65 10.58 -0.12 -12.82
CA ARG A 65 11.23 -0.70 -14.01
C ARG A 65 11.72 0.35 -15.03
N LEU A 66 11.16 1.56 -15.05
CA LEU A 66 11.68 2.66 -15.89
C LEU A 66 13.14 3.04 -15.54
N PHE A 67 13.61 2.68 -14.35
CA PHE A 67 14.93 3.00 -13.85
C PHE A 67 15.86 1.77 -13.76
N GLU A 68 15.38 0.58 -14.12
CA GLU A 68 16.11 -0.69 -13.94
C GLU A 68 17.51 -0.68 -14.57
N ASN A 69 17.64 -0.13 -15.79
CA ASN A 69 18.91 -0.01 -16.50
C ASN A 69 19.90 1.00 -15.88
N GLN A 70 19.44 1.81 -14.93
CA GLN A 70 20.26 2.79 -14.20
C GLN A 70 20.70 2.26 -12.83
N ILE A 71 20.15 1.12 -12.39
CA ILE A 71 20.51 0.49 -11.12
C ILE A 71 21.87 -0.18 -11.29
N VAL A 72 22.85 0.23 -10.49
CA VAL A 72 24.22 -0.32 -10.52
C VAL A 72 24.49 -1.29 -9.37
N ASP A 73 23.64 -1.29 -8.34
CA ASP A 73 23.71 -2.25 -7.23
C ASP A 73 23.00 -3.55 -7.62
N GLU A 74 23.75 -4.64 -7.72
CA GLU A 74 23.22 -5.96 -8.10
C GLU A 74 22.19 -6.48 -7.09
N LYS A 75 22.38 -6.19 -5.80
CA LYS A 75 21.41 -6.56 -4.77
C LYS A 75 20.08 -5.84 -5.00
N LEU A 76 20.13 -4.53 -5.22
CA LEU A 76 18.93 -3.73 -5.49
C LEU A 76 18.24 -4.16 -6.79
N ARG A 77 19.01 -4.55 -7.82
CA ARG A 77 18.44 -5.06 -9.08
C ARG A 77 17.67 -6.37 -8.86
N ALA A 78 18.20 -7.28 -8.04
CA ALA A 78 17.48 -8.51 -7.66
C ALA A 78 16.23 -8.19 -6.84
N GLU A 79 16.33 -7.32 -5.85
CA GLU A 79 15.20 -6.88 -5.02
C GLU A 79 14.07 -6.25 -5.83
N VAL A 80 14.37 -5.53 -6.91
CA VAL A 80 13.34 -5.00 -7.83
C VAL A 80 12.54 -6.11 -8.53
N GLN A 81 13.16 -7.26 -8.83
CA GLN A 81 12.46 -8.40 -9.41
C GLN A 81 11.58 -9.09 -8.37
N ASP A 82 12.11 -9.30 -7.16
CA ASP A 82 11.36 -9.92 -6.07
C ASP A 82 10.18 -9.05 -5.61
N PHE A 83 10.40 -7.74 -5.50
CA PHE A 83 9.37 -6.72 -5.31
C PHE A 83 8.26 -6.86 -6.35
N ALA A 84 8.63 -6.91 -7.64
CA ALA A 84 7.64 -7.03 -8.70
C ALA A 84 6.84 -8.34 -8.64
N ALA A 85 7.43 -9.42 -8.11
CA ALA A 85 6.75 -10.68 -7.90
C ALA A 85 5.76 -10.64 -6.72
N GLN A 86 6.15 -10.06 -5.57
CA GLN A 86 5.23 -9.86 -4.44
C GLN A 86 4.04 -8.98 -4.84
N GLU A 87 4.32 -7.85 -5.50
CA GLU A 87 3.27 -6.93 -5.95
C GLU A 87 2.29 -7.55 -6.95
N ALA A 88 2.78 -8.42 -7.84
CA ALA A 88 1.90 -9.17 -8.72
C ALA A 88 1.00 -10.15 -7.94
N HIS A 89 1.50 -10.74 -6.84
CA HIS A 89 0.71 -11.60 -5.96
C HIS A 89 -0.30 -10.82 -5.13
N HIS A 90 0.08 -9.66 -4.57
CA HIS A 90 -0.84 -8.75 -3.88
C HIS A 90 -2.03 -8.41 -4.78
N SER A 91 -1.72 -7.96 -6.01
CA SER A 91 -2.69 -7.60 -7.03
C SER A 91 -3.66 -8.74 -7.34
N LEU A 92 -3.14 -9.97 -7.43
CA LEU A 92 -3.96 -11.16 -7.68
C LEU A 92 -4.92 -11.44 -6.52
N GLN A 93 -4.46 -11.36 -5.28
CA GLN A 93 -5.33 -11.64 -4.12
C GLN A 93 -6.37 -10.54 -3.92
N HIS A 94 -5.99 -9.27 -4.08
CA HIS A 94 -6.93 -8.15 -4.06
C HIS A 94 -7.98 -8.26 -5.19
N LYS A 95 -7.61 -8.70 -6.40
CA LYS A 95 -8.59 -8.99 -7.47
C LYS A 95 -9.59 -10.07 -7.08
N LYS A 96 -9.16 -11.12 -6.39
CA LYS A 96 -10.06 -12.20 -5.94
C LYS A 96 -11.09 -11.71 -4.92
N ILE A 97 -10.68 -10.95 -3.91
CA ILE A 97 -11.64 -10.41 -2.92
C ILE A 97 -12.49 -9.29 -3.52
N ASN A 98 -11.95 -8.47 -4.43
CA ASN A 98 -12.72 -7.43 -5.12
C ASN A 98 -13.85 -8.03 -5.96
N LYS A 99 -13.61 -9.18 -6.59
CA LYS A 99 -14.68 -9.95 -7.24
C LYS A 99 -15.80 -10.35 -6.26
N GLN A 100 -15.46 -10.73 -5.02
CA GLN A 100 -16.46 -11.09 -4.01
C GLN A 100 -17.29 -9.90 -3.55
N PHE A 101 -16.69 -8.70 -3.54
CA PHE A 101 -17.41 -7.46 -3.32
C PHE A 101 -18.29 -7.09 -4.52
N ASP A 102 -17.81 -7.29 -5.75
CA ASP A 102 -18.61 -7.09 -6.97
C ASP A 102 -19.85 -7.98 -7.00
N ASP A 103 -19.68 -9.27 -6.69
CA ASP A 103 -20.78 -10.24 -6.67
C ASP A 103 -21.85 -9.88 -5.62
N ARG A 104 -21.54 -8.99 -4.67
CA ARG A 104 -22.45 -8.47 -3.62
C ARG A 104 -22.96 -7.05 -3.87
N GLY A 105 -22.61 -6.46 -5.01
CA GLY A 105 -23.15 -5.18 -5.49
C GLY A 105 -22.26 -3.96 -5.25
N TYR A 106 -21.05 -4.10 -4.70
CA TYR A 106 -20.05 -3.04 -4.84
C TYR A 106 -19.57 -2.95 -6.29
N ASN A 107 -19.15 -1.79 -6.75
CA ASN A 107 -18.69 -1.61 -8.13
C ASN A 107 -17.19 -1.36 -8.18
N THR A 108 -16.41 -2.35 -7.75
CA THR A 108 -14.95 -2.27 -7.65
C THR A 108 -14.32 -2.21 -9.05
N LYS A 109 -14.91 -2.90 -10.03
CA LYS A 109 -14.51 -2.78 -11.45
C LYS A 109 -14.59 -1.36 -11.98
N LYS A 110 -15.62 -0.59 -11.62
CA LYS A 110 -15.71 0.81 -12.06
C LYS A 110 -14.60 1.64 -11.40
N VAL A 111 -14.32 1.44 -10.13
CA VAL A 111 -13.18 2.07 -9.45
C VAL A 111 -11.87 1.75 -10.17
N GLU A 112 -11.63 0.48 -10.48
CA GLU A 112 -10.45 0.00 -11.23
C GLU A 112 -10.33 0.73 -12.57
N SER A 113 -11.41 0.77 -13.36
CA SER A 113 -11.42 1.42 -14.68
C SER A 113 -11.13 2.93 -14.63
N LEU A 114 -11.67 3.63 -13.62
CA LEU A 114 -11.44 5.08 -13.45
C LEU A 114 -10.00 5.36 -13.03
N MET A 115 -9.43 4.50 -12.18
CA MET A 115 -8.02 4.59 -11.82
C MET A 115 -7.12 4.30 -13.02
N GLU A 116 -7.45 3.31 -13.85
CA GLU A 116 -6.68 3.00 -15.06
C GLU A 116 -6.62 4.20 -16.02
N ILE A 117 -7.74 4.89 -16.25
CA ILE A 117 -7.79 6.13 -17.06
C ILE A 117 -6.85 7.18 -16.46
N LYS A 118 -6.98 7.45 -15.15
CA LYS A 118 -6.13 8.43 -14.45
C LYS A 118 -4.64 8.07 -14.52
N LEU A 119 -4.29 6.79 -14.45
CA LEU A 119 -2.90 6.36 -14.56
C LEU A 119 -2.37 6.43 -15.99
N LYS A 120 -3.20 6.15 -17.01
CA LYS A 120 -2.83 6.37 -18.42
C LYS A 120 -2.56 7.85 -18.69
N GLU A 121 -3.41 8.75 -18.20
CA GLU A 121 -3.19 10.19 -18.29
C GLU A 121 -1.89 10.62 -17.59
N ARG A 122 -1.59 10.07 -16.42
CA ARG A 122 -0.31 10.31 -15.72
C ARG A 122 0.86 9.79 -16.51
N ALA A 123 0.80 8.58 -17.04
CA ALA A 123 1.87 8.00 -17.83
C ALA A 123 2.18 8.83 -19.09
N ALA A 124 1.16 9.45 -19.70
CA ALA A 124 1.33 10.34 -20.84
C ALA A 124 1.91 11.72 -20.48
N ASN A 125 1.60 12.26 -19.30
CA ASN A 125 1.88 13.66 -18.95
C ASN A 125 2.92 13.85 -17.85
N TRP A 126 3.32 12.80 -17.12
CA TRP A 126 4.27 12.87 -16.01
C TRP A 126 5.61 12.28 -16.42
N THR A 127 6.69 12.88 -15.92
CA THR A 127 8.04 12.33 -16.08
C THR A 127 8.17 10.99 -15.33
N PRO A 128 9.06 10.08 -15.77
CA PRO A 128 9.39 8.86 -15.03
C PRO A 128 9.72 9.13 -13.56
N GLU A 129 10.46 10.22 -13.30
CA GLU A 129 10.83 10.66 -11.96
C GLU A 129 9.61 10.94 -11.07
N LYS A 130 8.61 11.65 -11.60
CA LYS A 130 7.39 11.98 -10.86
C LYS A 130 6.54 10.75 -10.57
N ARG A 131 6.50 9.80 -11.51
CA ARG A 131 5.83 8.49 -11.31
C ARG A 131 6.52 7.70 -10.21
N LEU A 132 7.86 7.61 -10.23
CA LEU A 132 8.64 6.95 -9.19
C LEU A 132 8.46 7.62 -7.82
N MET A 133 8.51 8.95 -7.72
CA MET A 133 8.25 9.64 -6.45
C MET A 133 6.89 9.29 -5.86
N ARG A 134 5.85 9.16 -6.71
CA ARG A 134 4.53 8.77 -6.26
C ARG A 134 4.53 7.34 -5.72
N THR A 135 5.20 6.41 -6.41
CA THR A 135 5.39 5.03 -5.95
C THR A 135 6.11 4.99 -4.62
N VAL A 136 7.27 5.62 -4.48
CA VAL A 136 7.99 5.70 -3.19
C VAL A 136 7.09 6.26 -2.08
N SER A 137 6.26 7.25 -2.40
CA SER A 137 5.34 7.85 -1.44
C SER A 137 4.23 6.90 -1.01
N ALA A 138 3.70 6.11 -1.96
CA ALA A 138 2.68 5.11 -1.70
C ALA A 138 3.25 3.93 -0.90
N GLU A 139 4.37 3.37 -1.34
CA GLU A 139 5.10 2.29 -0.67
C GLU A 139 5.48 2.64 0.77
N HIS A 140 5.97 3.86 0.99
CA HIS A 140 6.27 4.28 2.36
C HIS A 140 4.99 4.44 3.20
N PHE A 141 3.90 4.94 2.61
CA PHE A 141 2.62 5.08 3.29
C PHE A 141 2.03 3.71 3.65
N THR A 142 2.06 2.74 2.74
CA THR A 142 1.60 1.36 2.97
C THR A 142 2.48 0.64 3.98
N ALA A 143 3.81 0.75 3.91
CA ALA A 143 4.71 0.18 4.91
C ALA A 143 4.48 0.73 6.33
N VAL A 144 4.16 2.02 6.46
CA VAL A 144 3.80 2.63 7.76
C VAL A 144 2.47 2.07 8.29
N MET A 145 1.46 1.92 7.43
CA MET A 145 0.20 1.28 7.81
C MET A 145 0.38 -0.20 8.15
N ALA A 146 1.22 -0.90 7.40
CA ALA A 146 1.55 -2.30 7.60
C ALA A 146 2.21 -2.53 8.95
N HIS A 147 3.25 -1.75 9.29
CA HIS A 147 3.84 -1.76 10.62
C HIS A 147 2.79 -1.55 11.73
N HIS A 148 1.87 -0.60 11.54
CA HIS A 148 0.81 -0.36 12.51
C HIS A 148 -0.15 -1.53 12.65
N ALA A 149 -0.62 -2.10 11.54
CA ALA A 149 -1.51 -3.26 11.55
C ALA A 149 -0.86 -4.48 12.22
N LEU A 150 0.44 -4.70 12.01
CA LEU A 150 1.19 -5.79 12.64
C LEU A 150 1.44 -5.54 14.14
N THR A 151 1.68 -4.30 14.56
CA THR A 151 1.86 -3.96 15.98
C THR A 151 0.55 -3.87 16.75
N HIS A 152 -0.55 -3.55 16.07
CA HIS A 152 -1.88 -3.35 16.64
C HIS A 152 -2.94 -4.14 15.85
N PRO A 153 -2.86 -5.49 15.82
CA PRO A 153 -3.73 -6.31 14.98
C PRO A 153 -5.23 -6.16 15.28
N GLN A 154 -5.58 -5.65 16.46
CA GLN A 154 -6.95 -5.35 16.86
C GLN A 154 -7.67 -4.35 15.94
N VAL A 155 -6.92 -3.52 15.19
CA VAL A 155 -7.52 -2.61 14.21
C VAL A 155 -8.22 -3.34 13.06
N LEU A 156 -7.95 -4.64 12.89
CA LEU A 156 -8.56 -5.53 11.91
C LEU A 156 -9.59 -6.49 12.53
N ASP A 157 -9.88 -6.44 13.83
CA ASP A 157 -10.81 -7.39 14.47
C ASP A 157 -12.26 -7.25 13.97
N ALA A 158 -12.59 -6.10 13.40
CA ALA A 158 -13.92 -5.79 12.90
C ALA A 158 -14.13 -6.15 11.42
N VAL A 159 -13.11 -6.61 10.70
CA VAL A 159 -13.27 -7.12 9.33
C VAL A 159 -13.41 -8.65 9.34
N PRO A 160 -14.03 -9.26 8.31
CA PRO A 160 -14.06 -10.71 8.15
C PRO A 160 -12.65 -11.32 8.22
N GLU A 161 -12.55 -12.55 8.73
CA GLU A 161 -11.29 -13.23 8.98
C GLU A 161 -10.45 -13.36 7.70
N SER A 162 -11.08 -13.66 6.56
CA SER A 162 -10.39 -13.78 5.28
C SER A 162 -9.75 -12.47 4.82
N LEU A 163 -10.45 -11.34 4.99
CA LEU A 163 -9.93 -10.00 4.72
C LEU A 163 -8.83 -9.63 5.72
N ARG A 164 -9.00 -9.95 7.00
CA ARG A 164 -7.97 -9.73 8.02
C ARG A 164 -6.68 -10.44 7.67
N ASN A 165 -6.76 -11.72 7.30
CA ASN A 165 -5.59 -12.52 6.95
C ASN A 165 -4.93 -12.05 5.65
N LEU A 166 -5.72 -11.63 4.66
CA LEU A 166 -5.20 -10.96 3.46
C LEU A 166 -4.41 -9.69 3.81
N MET A 167 -4.99 -8.81 4.63
CA MET A 167 -4.35 -7.55 5.01
C MET A 167 -3.09 -7.78 5.85
N LEU A 168 -3.07 -8.78 6.74
CA LEU A 168 -1.89 -9.11 7.55
C LEU A 168 -0.77 -9.73 6.69
N TRP A 169 -1.10 -10.64 5.77
CA TRP A 169 -0.11 -11.18 4.83
C TRP A 169 0.50 -10.09 3.95
N HIS A 170 -0.36 -9.23 3.38
CA HIS A 170 0.08 -8.09 2.58
C HIS A 170 0.96 -7.17 3.43
N ALA A 171 0.58 -6.85 4.67
CA ALA A 171 1.39 -6.04 5.57
C ALA A 171 2.79 -6.64 5.86
N ILE A 172 2.93 -7.97 5.93
CA ILE A 172 4.24 -8.60 6.07
C ILE A 172 5.11 -8.30 4.83
N GLU A 173 4.57 -8.53 3.62
CA GLU A 173 5.28 -8.29 2.35
C GLU A 173 5.60 -6.80 2.16
N GLU A 174 4.68 -5.89 2.49
CA GLU A 174 4.92 -4.44 2.49
C GLU A 174 6.13 -4.01 3.34
N VAL A 175 6.36 -4.69 4.46
CA VAL A 175 7.50 -4.39 5.32
C VAL A 175 8.80 -4.98 4.78
N GLU A 176 8.76 -6.12 4.10
CA GLU A 176 9.94 -6.74 3.46
C GLU A 176 10.49 -5.87 2.35
N HIS A 177 9.62 -5.31 1.51
CA HIS A 177 10.03 -4.51 0.36
C HIS A 177 10.00 -3.00 0.58
N LYS A 178 9.74 -2.53 1.81
CA LYS A 178 9.53 -1.10 2.16
C LYS A 178 10.62 -0.10 1.72
N SER A 179 11.82 -0.56 1.35
CA SER A 179 12.88 0.31 0.86
C SER A 179 13.15 0.23 -0.63
N VAL A 180 12.62 -0.76 -1.37
CA VAL A 180 13.03 -1.02 -2.76
C VAL A 180 12.81 0.21 -3.64
N ALA A 181 11.58 0.73 -3.71
CA ALA A 181 11.30 1.92 -4.49
C ALA A 181 12.12 3.13 -4.03
N PHE A 182 12.31 3.28 -2.71
CA PHE A 182 13.08 4.38 -2.12
C PHE A 182 14.56 4.32 -2.53
N ASP A 183 15.16 3.13 -2.49
CA ASP A 183 16.55 2.89 -2.85
C ASP A 183 16.79 3.10 -4.34
N VAL A 184 15.84 2.68 -5.20
CA VAL A 184 15.85 3.01 -6.64
C VAL A 184 15.80 4.52 -6.86
N TYR A 185 14.90 5.24 -6.17
CA TYR A 185 14.84 6.70 -6.30
C TYR A 185 16.13 7.37 -5.82
N LYS A 186 16.67 6.93 -4.69
CA LYS A 186 17.88 7.48 -4.10
C LYS A 186 19.10 7.26 -5.01
N GLN A 187 19.20 6.09 -5.65
CA GLN A 187 20.32 5.75 -6.53
C GLN A 187 20.20 6.43 -7.91
N CYS A 188 19.01 6.43 -8.52
CA CYS A 188 18.84 6.88 -9.90
C CYS A 188 18.44 8.36 -10.04
N VAL A 189 17.85 8.96 -9.02
CA VAL A 189 17.36 10.37 -9.06
C VAL A 189 18.02 11.23 -7.97
N GLY A 190 17.91 10.82 -6.71
CA GLY A 190 18.61 11.46 -5.58
C GLY A 190 18.05 12.79 -5.05
N ASP A 191 17.01 13.39 -5.66
CA ASP A 191 16.40 14.64 -5.15
C ASP A 191 15.44 14.38 -3.97
N MET A 192 16.03 14.12 -2.81
CA MET A 192 15.29 13.82 -1.58
C MET A 192 14.42 14.99 -1.10
N GLY A 193 14.71 16.23 -1.50
CA GLY A 193 13.90 17.39 -1.14
C GLY A 193 12.57 17.39 -1.88
N LYS A 194 12.61 17.10 -3.19
CA LYS A 194 11.43 16.98 -4.05
C LYS A 194 10.60 15.76 -3.68
N LEU A 195 11.24 14.62 -3.39
CA LEU A 195 10.56 13.43 -2.89
C LEU A 195 9.75 13.70 -1.62
N ARG A 196 10.34 14.37 -0.62
CA ARG A 196 9.63 14.70 0.65
C ARG A 196 8.41 15.59 0.42
N ARG A 197 8.51 16.60 -0.45
CA ARG A 197 7.36 17.45 -0.82
C ARG A 197 6.27 16.64 -1.52
N HIS A 198 6.67 15.75 -2.43
CA HIS A 198 5.73 14.88 -3.14
C HIS A 198 5.03 13.91 -2.19
N TYR A 199 5.76 13.31 -1.25
CA TYR A 199 5.20 12.45 -0.22
C TYR A 199 4.20 13.18 0.67
N MET A 200 4.50 14.40 1.13
CA MET A 200 3.55 15.20 1.92
C MET A 200 2.25 15.46 1.14
N HIS A 201 2.37 15.82 -0.13
CA HIS A 201 1.20 15.98 -1.00
C HIS A 201 0.43 14.66 -1.15
N PHE A 202 1.13 13.54 -1.33
CA PHE A 202 0.50 12.23 -1.46
C PHE A 202 -0.26 11.84 -0.19
N ALA A 203 0.42 11.83 0.96
CA ALA A 203 -0.10 11.32 2.23
C ALA A 203 -1.25 12.18 2.78
N PHE A 204 -1.20 13.51 2.64
CA PHE A 204 -2.17 14.42 3.26
C PHE A 204 -3.24 14.94 2.30
N ILE A 205 -3.03 14.86 0.98
CA ILE A 205 -3.97 15.39 -0.02
C ILE A 205 -4.42 14.30 -0.96
N GLU A 206 -3.52 13.72 -1.73
CA GLU A 206 -3.90 12.81 -2.82
C GLU A 206 -4.62 11.55 -2.31
N PHE A 207 -4.01 10.83 -1.36
CA PHE A 207 -4.56 9.59 -0.85
C PHE A 207 -5.89 9.81 -0.11
N PRO A 208 -6.00 10.74 0.88
CA PRO A 208 -7.27 10.99 1.56
C PRO A 208 -8.39 11.42 0.62
N MET A 209 -8.11 12.31 -0.35
CA MET A 209 -9.12 12.76 -1.30
C MET A 209 -9.58 11.64 -2.23
N ASN A 210 -8.67 10.79 -2.73
CA ASN A 210 -9.05 9.62 -3.53
C ASN A 210 -9.92 8.66 -2.71
N MET A 211 -9.56 8.40 -1.44
CA MET A 211 -10.34 7.52 -0.56
C MET A 211 -11.74 8.07 -0.26
N ILE A 212 -11.86 9.38 -0.05
CA ILE A 212 -13.17 10.03 0.10
C ILE A 212 -14.00 9.87 -1.17
N VAL A 213 -13.41 10.11 -2.34
CA VAL A 213 -14.11 10.02 -3.63
C VAL A 213 -14.56 8.58 -3.92
N ILE A 214 -13.67 7.60 -3.75
CA ILE A 214 -13.96 6.17 -3.99
C ILE A 214 -15.04 5.67 -3.02
N THR A 215 -14.90 5.95 -1.72
CA THR A 215 -15.88 5.52 -0.72
C THR A 215 -17.26 6.13 -1.02
N ARG A 216 -17.32 7.42 -1.35
CA ARG A 216 -18.58 8.09 -1.71
C ARG A 216 -19.18 7.55 -3.01
N PHE A 217 -18.34 7.23 -3.99
CA PHE A 217 -18.77 6.63 -5.24
C PHE A 217 -19.44 5.28 -4.96
N LEU A 218 -18.77 4.36 -4.25
CA LEU A 218 -19.30 3.05 -3.91
C LEU A 218 -20.64 3.14 -3.15
N LEU A 219 -20.73 4.03 -2.15
CA LEU A 219 -21.97 4.23 -1.41
C LEU A 219 -23.10 4.76 -2.29
N LYS A 220 -22.81 5.71 -3.19
CA LYS A 220 -23.80 6.29 -4.11
C LYS A 220 -24.28 5.25 -5.12
N ASP A 221 -23.37 4.44 -5.67
CA ASP A 221 -23.67 3.41 -6.66
C ASP A 221 -24.62 2.34 -6.08
N MET A 222 -24.43 2.00 -4.80
CA MET A 222 -25.33 1.11 -4.05
C MET A 222 -26.65 1.78 -3.62
N GLY A 223 -26.88 3.05 -3.94
CA GLY A 223 -28.06 3.80 -3.49
C GLY A 223 -28.10 4.07 -1.97
N HIS A 224 -26.97 3.92 -1.26
CA HIS A 224 -26.93 4.04 0.20
C HIS A 224 -26.91 5.50 0.66
N LYS A 225 -27.80 5.84 1.59
CA LYS A 225 -27.82 7.16 2.25
C LYS A 225 -27.07 7.09 3.57
N THR A 226 -25.89 7.70 3.61
CA THR A 226 -25.04 7.74 4.80
C THR A 226 -25.71 8.41 6.00
N THR A 227 -25.73 7.71 7.13
CA THR A 227 -26.22 8.19 8.43
C THR A 227 -25.14 8.90 9.25
N TRP A 228 -25.53 9.62 10.31
CA TRP A 228 -24.58 10.22 11.25
C TRP A 228 -23.78 9.18 12.05
N LYS A 229 -24.42 8.06 12.44
CA LYS A 229 -23.75 6.94 13.14
C LYS A 229 -22.59 6.40 12.31
N GLU A 230 -22.81 6.23 11.00
CA GLU A 230 -21.79 5.73 10.08
C GLU A 230 -20.63 6.71 9.90
N ARG A 231 -20.91 8.01 9.77
CA ARG A 231 -19.89 9.08 9.73
C ARG A 231 -19.07 9.12 11.01
N LYS A 232 -19.71 8.98 12.18
CA LYS A 232 -19.01 8.88 13.47
C LYS A 232 -18.15 7.62 13.56
N GLY A 233 -18.56 6.52 12.93
CA GLY A 233 -17.75 5.31 12.83
C GLY A 233 -16.52 5.51 11.93
N MET A 234 -16.68 6.14 10.76
CA MET A 234 -15.56 6.53 9.90
C MET A 234 -14.58 7.47 10.62
N TRP A 235 -15.09 8.47 11.32
CA TRP A 235 -14.24 9.37 12.11
C TRP A 235 -13.45 8.61 13.17
N ARG A 236 -14.07 7.64 13.86
CA ARG A 236 -13.38 6.78 14.83
C ARG A 236 -12.33 5.88 14.18
N LEU A 237 -12.63 5.30 13.02
CA LEU A 237 -11.69 4.47 12.25
C LEU A 237 -10.42 5.25 11.85
N LEU A 238 -10.56 6.52 11.48
CA LEU A 238 -9.43 7.36 11.05
C LEU A 238 -8.74 8.08 12.21
N PHE A 239 -9.51 8.68 13.13
CA PHE A 239 -9.01 9.64 14.12
C PHE A 239 -9.27 9.24 15.57
N GLY A 240 -9.82 8.04 15.81
CA GLY A 240 -9.95 7.50 17.17
C GLY A 240 -8.59 7.32 17.86
N LYS A 241 -8.63 6.88 19.13
CA LYS A 241 -7.42 6.57 19.91
C LYS A 241 -6.46 5.64 19.16
N ASP A 242 -7.03 4.59 18.57
CA ASP A 242 -6.32 3.59 17.76
C ASP A 242 -6.61 3.77 16.25
N GLY A 243 -6.96 4.99 15.83
CA GLY A 243 -7.35 5.29 14.45
C GLY A 243 -6.17 5.31 13.48
N MET A 244 -6.44 4.98 12.22
CA MET A 244 -5.40 4.84 11.17
C MET A 244 -4.56 6.10 10.90
N ILE A 245 -5.01 7.29 11.26
CA ILE A 245 -4.20 8.52 11.12
C ILE A 245 -3.54 8.87 12.45
N SER A 246 -4.27 8.72 13.56
CA SER A 246 -3.79 9.02 14.91
C SER A 246 -2.55 8.20 15.29
N SER A 247 -2.56 6.91 14.99
CA SER A 247 -1.55 5.95 15.47
C SER A 247 -0.21 6.00 14.75
N VAL A 248 -0.18 6.54 13.54
CA VAL A 248 0.99 6.47 12.63
C VAL A 248 1.61 7.83 12.34
N LYS A 249 1.06 8.91 12.90
CA LYS A 249 1.56 10.28 12.71
C LYS A 249 3.06 10.42 12.97
N GLY A 250 3.58 9.74 14.00
CA GLY A 250 5.02 9.74 14.31
C GLY A 250 5.87 9.15 13.19
N LEU A 251 5.43 8.02 12.63
CA LEU A 251 6.11 7.32 11.54
C LEU A 251 6.02 8.13 10.22
N TYR A 252 4.87 8.74 9.93
CA TYR A 252 4.69 9.64 8.79
C TYR A 252 5.72 10.78 8.78
N LEU A 253 5.96 11.39 9.94
CA LEU A 253 6.89 12.51 10.07
C LEU A 253 8.36 12.08 9.98
N MET A 254 8.69 10.80 10.16
CA MET A 254 10.08 10.33 10.02
C MET A 254 10.60 10.49 8.61
N PHE A 255 9.77 10.32 7.58
CA PHE A 255 10.14 10.50 6.17
C PHE A 255 10.72 11.89 5.88
N LEU A 256 10.32 12.89 6.67
CA LEU A 256 10.74 14.28 6.50
C LEU A 256 12.16 14.54 7.01
N LYS A 257 12.75 13.63 7.78
CA LYS A 257 14.13 13.77 8.27
C LYS A 257 15.12 13.75 7.11
N LYS A 258 16.17 14.59 7.19
CA LYS A 258 17.20 14.73 6.14
C LYS A 258 17.94 13.42 5.86
N ASN A 259 18.19 12.63 6.89
CA ASN A 259 18.89 11.36 6.86
C ASN A 259 17.95 10.15 6.91
N PHE A 260 16.66 10.33 6.59
CA PHE A 260 15.68 9.24 6.62
C PHE A 260 16.07 8.07 5.71
N HIS A 261 15.84 6.85 6.19
CA HIS A 261 15.83 5.62 5.41
C HIS A 261 14.75 4.67 5.96
N PRO A 262 13.95 3.97 5.13
CA PRO A 262 12.91 3.06 5.62
C PRO A 262 13.39 2.01 6.64
N TRP A 263 14.61 1.48 6.44
CA TRP A 263 15.25 0.50 7.35
C TRP A 263 15.89 1.08 8.63
N GLN A 264 15.80 2.38 8.88
CA GLN A 264 16.14 2.94 10.20
C GLN A 264 15.17 2.47 11.28
N HIS A 265 13.93 2.18 10.90
CA HIS A 265 12.97 1.50 11.72
C HIS A 265 13.05 0.00 11.39
N ASP A 266 13.50 -0.82 12.34
CA ASP A 266 13.73 -2.25 12.11
C ASP A 266 12.50 -3.07 12.50
N ASP A 267 11.89 -3.69 11.51
CA ASP A 267 10.69 -4.52 11.68
C ASP A 267 10.98 -6.02 11.56
N SER A 268 12.25 -6.41 11.49
CA SER A 268 12.62 -7.81 11.16
C SER A 268 12.05 -8.82 12.17
N ALA A 269 12.09 -8.48 13.47
CA ALA A 269 11.51 -9.31 14.52
C ALA A 269 9.97 -9.37 14.44
N LEU A 270 9.33 -8.25 14.08
CA LEU A 270 7.88 -8.17 13.93
C LEU A 270 7.41 -9.02 12.75
N VAL A 271 8.11 -8.94 11.61
CA VAL A 271 7.85 -9.78 10.44
C VAL A 271 8.02 -11.26 10.77
N ALA A 272 9.11 -11.64 11.44
CA ALA A 272 9.36 -13.04 11.83
C ALA A 272 8.21 -13.60 12.69
N GLN A 273 7.76 -12.83 13.69
CA GLN A 273 6.63 -13.23 14.55
C GLN A 273 5.34 -13.44 13.75
N TRP A 274 5.03 -12.55 12.80
CA TRP A 274 3.80 -12.64 12.02
C TRP A 274 3.85 -13.71 10.94
N LYS A 275 5.02 -13.98 10.36
CA LYS A 275 5.23 -15.14 9.48
C LYS A 275 4.89 -16.44 10.18
N GLU A 276 5.33 -16.61 11.43
CA GLU A 276 5.01 -17.79 12.24
C GLU A 276 3.49 -17.91 12.47
N LYS A 277 2.82 -16.80 12.82
CA LYS A 277 1.37 -16.78 13.04
C LYS A 277 0.55 -17.08 11.78
N LEU A 278 0.98 -16.61 10.60
CA LEU A 278 0.28 -16.82 9.33
C LEU A 278 0.76 -18.05 8.56
N ALA A 279 1.75 -18.79 9.07
CA ALA A 279 2.28 -19.99 8.44
C ALA A 279 1.20 -20.99 7.97
N PRO A 280 0.08 -21.23 8.70
CA PRO A 280 -0.98 -22.12 8.23
C PRO A 280 -1.66 -21.70 6.92
N HIS A 281 -1.56 -20.42 6.53
CA HIS A 281 -2.13 -19.89 5.28
C HIS A 281 -1.13 -19.88 4.11
N PHE A 282 0.15 -20.16 4.39
CA PHE A 282 1.19 -20.21 3.36
C PHE A 282 1.17 -21.60 2.70
N SER A 283 0.97 -21.62 1.38
CA SER A 283 1.04 -22.86 0.61
C SER A 283 2.50 -23.22 0.35
N HIS A 284 2.90 -24.42 0.76
CA HIS A 284 4.27 -24.95 0.55
C HIS A 284 4.50 -25.63 -0.81
N HIS A 285 3.54 -25.57 -1.75
CA HIS A 285 3.59 -26.27 -3.04
C HIS A 285 3.13 -25.40 -4.23
#